data_AF-A0A3B9A9A7-F1
#
_entry.id   AF-A0A3B9A9A7-F1
#
_cell.length_a   1.000
_cell.length_b   1.000
_cell.length_c   1.000
_cell.angle_alpha   90.00
_cell.angle_beta   90.00
_cell.angle_gamma   90.00
#
_symmetry.space_group_name_H-M   'P 1'
#
loop_
_entity.id
_entity.type
_entity.pdbx_description
1 polymer ?
#
loop_
_entity_poly.entity_id
_entity_poly.type
_entity_poly.pdbx_seq_one_letter_code
_entity_poly.pdbx_strand_id
1 'polypeptide(L)'
;SLASSRNVDDPKVKSEIARQVLTLINDVPDTVERDTYRQRLARLLKIDERALQAISPQASPAGRKASARPRQARPERPAPPPDTQPGRQAHEMEKHCLRLLVRNPEALYTLDRHLQANGLSRFSALDFELGEHQSLAALVLQSLAQDQMEPTAFLHQSCPPELKPLLEELQQPLKYGEPKANRIMEDLMRTFLMLRLTRVNENILQMRFMQQDLQEQSTSPVSPYQELIPVYIQARSRLEKALAKVAEVD
;
A
#
# COMPACT_ATOMS: atom_id res chain seq x y z
N SER A 1 -24.35 8.43 37.40
CA SER A 1 -23.81 9.17 36.25
C SER A 1 -22.68 10.05 36.74
N LEU A 2 -21.45 9.77 36.32
CA LEU A 2 -20.23 10.55 36.62
C LEU A 2 -19.25 10.36 35.45
N ALA A 3 -18.46 11.38 35.15
CA ALA A 3 -17.59 11.42 33.96
C ALA A 3 -16.18 10.85 34.21
N SER A 4 -15.57 10.35 33.13
CA SER A 4 -14.12 10.21 32.94
C SER A 4 -13.88 9.98 31.44
N SER A 5 -13.50 10.96 30.60
CA SER A 5 -12.32 11.83 30.72
C SER A 5 -11.04 11.07 31.05
N ARG A 6 -10.84 9.92 30.39
CA ARG A 6 -9.52 9.26 30.30
C ARG A 6 -8.58 10.18 29.53
N ASN A 7 -7.77 10.95 30.27
CA ASN A 7 -6.76 11.83 29.71
C ASN A 7 -5.79 11.01 28.86
N VAL A 8 -5.63 11.36 27.57
CA VAL A 8 -4.74 10.65 26.65
C VAL A 8 -3.27 10.81 27.07
N ASP A 9 -2.93 11.86 27.85
CA ASP A 9 -1.60 12.01 28.48
C ASP A 9 -1.40 11.23 29.79
N ASP A 10 -2.40 10.49 30.31
CA ASP A 10 -2.18 9.54 31.42
C ASP A 10 -1.30 8.35 30.94
N PRO A 11 -0.13 8.09 31.57
CA PRO A 11 0.73 6.97 31.23
C PRO A 11 0.04 5.59 31.24
N LYS A 12 -1.01 5.41 32.05
CA LYS A 12 -1.81 4.17 32.09
C LYS A 12 -2.65 4.02 30.82
N VAL A 13 -3.29 5.10 30.37
CA VAL A 13 -4.13 5.11 29.15
C VAL A 13 -3.25 4.86 27.92
N LYS A 14 -2.07 5.49 27.84
CA LYS A 14 -1.08 5.20 26.78
C LYS A 14 -0.61 3.75 26.78
N SER A 15 -0.38 3.16 27.97
CA SER A 15 0.01 1.76 28.09
C SER A 15 -1.10 0.78 27.66
N GLU A 16 -2.35 1.10 27.96
CA GLU A 16 -3.54 0.33 27.55
C GLU A 16 -3.71 0.35 26.01
N ILE A 17 -3.63 1.54 25.40
CA ILE A 17 -3.65 1.73 23.93
C ILE A 17 -2.48 1.00 23.27
N ALA A 18 -1.26 1.15 23.80
CA ALA A 18 -0.07 0.49 23.27
C ALA A 18 -0.25 -1.04 23.20
N ARG A 19 -0.78 -1.68 24.26
CA ARG A 19 -1.06 -3.13 24.26
C ARG A 19 -2.04 -3.53 23.16
N GLN A 20 -3.15 -2.81 23.03
CA GLN A 20 -4.20 -3.15 22.06
C GLN A 20 -3.70 -3.05 20.61
N VAL A 21 -2.93 -2.01 20.30
CA VAL A 21 -2.38 -1.79 18.95
C VAL A 21 -1.18 -2.71 18.66
N LEU A 22 -0.32 -3.01 19.65
CA LEU A 22 0.81 -3.93 19.48
C LEU A 22 0.37 -5.35 19.12
N THR A 23 -0.77 -5.85 19.60
CA THR A 23 -1.33 -7.14 19.17
C THR A 23 -1.57 -7.14 17.66
N LEU A 24 -2.32 -6.17 17.14
CA LEU A 24 -2.63 -6.05 15.71
C LEU A 24 -1.39 -5.84 14.84
N ILE A 25 -0.34 -5.21 15.37
CA ILE A 25 0.95 -5.06 14.69
C ILE A 25 1.71 -6.39 14.65
N ASN A 26 1.64 -7.23 15.69
CA ASN A 26 2.32 -8.52 15.70
C ASN A 26 1.74 -9.51 14.67
N ASP A 27 0.48 -9.34 14.28
CA ASP A 27 -0.19 -10.15 13.24
C ASP A 27 0.28 -9.81 11.81
N VAL A 28 0.98 -8.69 11.59
CA VAL A 28 1.60 -8.34 10.30
C VAL A 28 2.72 -9.34 10.00
N PRO A 29 2.72 -10.05 8.85
CA PRO A 29 3.68 -11.13 8.60
C PRO A 29 5.10 -10.62 8.32
N ASP A 30 5.25 -9.53 7.56
CA ASP A 30 6.56 -8.92 7.32
C ASP A 30 7.11 -8.22 8.58
N THR A 31 8.42 -8.33 8.77
CA THR A 31 9.16 -7.74 9.87
C THR A 31 9.42 -6.24 9.70
N VAL A 32 9.62 -5.74 8.48
CA VAL A 32 9.98 -4.33 8.23
C VAL A 32 8.75 -3.44 8.36
N GLU A 33 7.60 -3.87 7.83
CA GLU A 33 6.30 -3.28 8.09
C GLU A 33 5.98 -3.27 9.60
N ARG A 34 6.13 -4.43 10.28
CA ARG A 34 5.86 -4.58 11.72
C ARG A 34 6.66 -3.58 12.56
N ASP A 35 7.95 -3.40 12.28
CA ASP A 35 8.77 -2.42 12.98
C ASP A 35 8.44 -0.97 12.57
N THR A 36 8.12 -0.72 11.30
CA THR A 36 7.63 0.60 10.83
C THR A 36 6.36 1.02 11.57
N TYR A 37 5.41 0.12 11.79
CA TYR A 37 4.21 0.39 12.59
C TYR A 37 4.53 0.58 14.09
N ARG A 38 5.49 -0.16 14.65
CA ARG A 38 5.99 0.06 16.03
C ARG A 38 6.59 1.47 16.20
N GLN A 39 7.47 1.91 15.29
CA GLN A 39 8.08 3.24 15.35
C GLN A 39 7.04 4.36 15.25
N ARG A 40 6.04 4.20 14.37
CA ARG A 40 4.92 5.16 14.25
C ARG A 40 4.09 5.23 15.54
N LEU A 41 3.80 4.09 16.17
CA LEU A 41 3.06 4.02 17.44
C LEU A 41 3.82 4.68 18.61
N ALA A 42 5.14 4.50 18.69
CA ALA A 42 5.98 5.14 19.71
C ALA A 42 5.93 6.68 19.61
N ARG A 43 6.11 7.22 18.40
CA ARG A 43 6.05 8.65 18.11
C ARG A 43 4.67 9.25 18.43
N LEU A 44 3.59 8.55 18.06
CA LEU A 44 2.21 8.98 18.32
C LEU A 44 1.90 9.07 19.83
N LEU A 45 2.29 8.08 20.62
CA LEU A 45 2.08 8.10 22.07
C LEU A 45 3.04 9.04 22.82
N LYS A 46 4.06 9.58 22.14
CA LYS A 46 5.16 10.37 22.74
C LYS A 46 5.92 9.56 23.81
N ILE A 47 6.23 8.29 23.48
CA ILE A 47 6.92 7.32 24.36
C ILE A 47 8.12 6.73 23.59
N ASP A 48 9.25 6.52 24.25
CA ASP A 48 10.42 5.85 23.68
C ASP A 48 10.09 4.46 23.11
N GLU A 49 10.62 4.14 21.93
CA GLU A 49 10.47 2.82 21.30
C GLU A 49 10.90 1.66 22.23
N ARG A 50 11.88 1.90 23.10
CA ARG A 50 12.35 0.93 24.13
C ARG A 50 11.30 0.68 25.23
N ALA A 51 10.55 1.71 25.63
CA ALA A 51 9.46 1.56 26.58
C ALA A 51 8.23 0.91 25.91
N LEU A 52 8.01 1.18 24.62
CA LEU A 52 6.99 0.49 23.82
C LEU A 52 7.30 -1.02 23.70
N GLN A 53 8.57 -1.39 23.51
CA GLN A 53 9.02 -2.78 23.52
C GLN A 53 8.78 -3.46 24.89
N ALA A 54 9.01 -2.75 26.00
CA ALA A 54 8.76 -3.28 27.35
C ALA A 54 7.26 -3.48 27.69
N ILE A 55 6.35 -2.86 26.93
CA ILE A 55 4.90 -3.06 27.07
C ILE A 55 4.41 -4.29 26.27
N SER A 56 5.21 -4.76 25.30
CA SER A 56 4.90 -5.92 24.45
C SER A 56 5.02 -7.24 25.22
N PRO A 57 3.99 -8.09 25.29
CA PRO A 57 4.08 -9.39 25.94
C PRO A 57 4.79 -10.42 25.04
N GLN A 58 6.13 -10.37 25.01
CA GLN A 58 6.96 -11.46 24.51
C GLN A 58 7.98 -11.93 25.54
N ALA A 59 8.35 -13.21 25.42
CA ALA A 59 8.92 -14.01 26.49
C ALA A 59 10.29 -13.53 27.01
N SER A 60 10.52 -13.81 28.30
CA SER A 60 11.75 -13.50 29.03
C SER A 60 13.03 -13.91 28.30
N PRO A 61 14.06 -13.04 28.20
CA PRO A 61 15.38 -13.43 27.75
C PRO A 61 16.07 -14.30 28.82
N ALA A 62 15.82 -15.62 28.77
CA ALA A 62 16.50 -16.59 29.61
C ALA A 62 18.00 -16.66 29.24
N GLY A 63 18.83 -15.94 29.98
CA GLY A 63 20.25 -15.77 29.66
C GLY A 63 21.04 -17.09 29.75
N ARG A 64 21.91 -17.33 28.75
CA ARG A 64 22.99 -18.32 28.83
C ARG A 64 24.32 -17.70 28.36
N LYS A 65 25.39 -18.00 29.10
CA LYS A 65 26.75 -17.50 28.84
C LYS A 65 27.46 -18.37 27.80
N ALA A 66 28.34 -17.72 27.04
CA ALA A 66 29.59 -18.24 26.46
C ALA A 66 29.58 -19.58 25.68
N SER A 67 30.01 -19.50 24.42
CA SER A 67 31.37 -19.97 24.09
C SER A 67 31.89 -19.26 22.83
N ALA A 68 33.21 -19.10 22.71
CA ALA A 68 33.85 -18.49 21.55
C ALA A 68 34.37 -19.57 20.58
N ARG A 69 34.25 -19.33 19.27
CA ARG A 69 34.92 -20.12 18.23
C ARG A 69 35.42 -19.20 17.10
N PRO A 70 36.55 -19.50 16.44
CA PRO A 70 37.17 -18.55 15.50
C PRO A 70 36.35 -18.28 14.23
N ARG A 71 36.58 -17.10 13.64
CA ARG A 71 35.94 -16.68 12.39
C ARG A 71 36.45 -17.51 11.21
N GLN A 72 35.54 -18.02 10.39
CA GLN A 72 35.81 -18.26 8.97
C GLN A 72 35.29 -17.05 8.18
N ALA A 73 35.99 -16.67 7.10
CA ALA A 73 35.60 -15.54 6.26
C ALA A 73 34.25 -15.84 5.57
N ARG A 74 33.27 -14.97 5.78
CA ARG A 74 31.99 -15.02 5.09
C ARG A 74 32.12 -14.16 3.82
N PRO A 75 31.69 -14.62 2.63
CA PRO A 75 31.67 -13.76 1.45
C PRO A 75 30.83 -12.51 1.74
N GLU A 76 31.26 -11.38 1.18
CA GLU A 76 30.58 -10.10 1.37
C GLU A 76 29.13 -10.23 0.89
N ARG A 77 28.19 -9.98 1.81
CA ARG A 77 26.80 -9.85 1.45
C ARG A 77 26.66 -8.56 0.64
N PRO A 78 25.90 -8.55 -0.48
CA PRO A 78 25.43 -7.31 -1.07
C PRO A 78 24.81 -6.43 0.03
N ALA A 79 25.03 -5.12 -0.06
CA ALA A 79 24.39 -4.19 0.87
C ALA A 79 22.86 -4.41 0.84
N PRO A 80 22.16 -4.28 1.99
CA PRO A 80 20.70 -4.31 1.98
C PRO A 80 20.18 -3.23 1.02
N PRO A 81 19.09 -3.50 0.28
CA PRO A 81 18.50 -2.50 -0.60
C PRO A 81 18.13 -1.24 0.21
N PRO A 82 18.29 -0.04 -0.36
CA PRO A 82 18.02 1.21 0.36
C PRO A 82 16.55 1.30 0.76
N ASP A 83 16.30 1.81 1.97
CA ASP A 83 14.99 1.78 2.63
C ASP A 83 13.83 2.19 1.72
N THR A 84 12.94 1.23 1.44
CA THR A 84 11.74 1.45 0.62
C THR A 84 10.70 2.24 1.39
N GLN A 85 10.82 3.57 1.33
CA GLN A 85 9.78 4.49 1.81
C GLN A 85 8.42 4.14 1.15
N PRO A 86 7.29 4.05 1.88
CA PRO A 86 6.04 3.50 1.34
C PRO A 86 5.54 4.15 0.05
N GLY A 87 5.58 5.49 -0.05
CA GLY A 87 5.20 6.21 -1.29
C GLY A 87 6.06 5.82 -2.50
N ARG A 88 7.34 5.48 -2.30
CA ARG A 88 8.19 4.96 -3.39
C ARG A 88 7.69 3.59 -3.86
N GLN A 89 7.31 2.70 -2.95
CA GLN A 89 6.73 1.40 -3.33
C GLN A 89 5.44 1.58 -4.12
N ALA A 90 4.55 2.49 -3.69
CA ALA A 90 3.36 2.84 -4.46
C ALA A 90 3.72 3.35 -5.87
N HIS A 91 4.64 4.31 -6.01
CA HIS A 91 5.06 4.84 -7.31
C HIS A 91 5.66 3.79 -8.28
N GLU A 92 6.44 2.82 -7.78
CA GLU A 92 6.96 1.73 -8.62
C GLU A 92 5.82 0.78 -9.07
N MET A 93 4.81 0.56 -8.22
CA MET A 93 3.62 -0.24 -8.54
C MET A 93 2.70 0.45 -9.56
N GLU A 94 2.51 1.77 -9.41
CA GLU A 94 1.86 2.62 -10.42
C GLU A 94 2.55 2.48 -11.78
N LYS A 95 3.86 2.71 -11.80
CA LYS A 95 4.70 2.62 -13.00
C LYS A 95 4.65 1.23 -13.64
N HIS A 96 4.59 0.18 -12.83
CA HIS A 96 4.46 -1.19 -13.31
C HIS A 96 3.08 -1.45 -13.95
N CYS A 97 1.98 -1.04 -13.32
CA CYS A 97 0.64 -1.14 -13.94
C CYS A 97 0.61 -0.42 -15.30
N LEU A 98 1.12 0.81 -15.36
CA LEU A 98 1.26 1.58 -16.60
C LEU A 98 2.12 0.86 -17.65
N ARG A 99 3.26 0.27 -17.26
CA ARG A 99 4.17 -0.42 -18.18
C ARG A 99 3.50 -1.60 -18.91
N LEU A 100 2.57 -2.29 -18.26
CA LEU A 100 1.78 -3.36 -18.86
C LEU A 100 0.63 -2.79 -19.73
N LEU A 101 -0.05 -1.76 -19.23
CA LEU A 101 -1.20 -1.15 -19.92
C LEU A 101 -0.84 -0.39 -21.21
N VAL A 102 0.31 0.27 -21.29
CA VAL A 102 0.74 0.94 -22.55
C VAL A 102 1.20 -0.03 -23.64
N ARG A 103 1.44 -1.31 -23.29
CA ARG A 103 1.66 -2.41 -24.25
C ARG A 103 0.35 -3.02 -24.71
N ASN A 104 -0.57 -3.25 -23.77
CA ASN A 104 -1.86 -3.89 -24.00
C ASN A 104 -2.97 -3.14 -23.26
N PRO A 105 -3.55 -2.09 -23.88
CA PRO A 105 -4.67 -1.36 -23.30
C PRO A 105 -5.89 -2.26 -23.00
N GLU A 106 -6.18 -3.22 -23.88
CA GLU A 106 -7.35 -4.11 -23.77
C GLU A 106 -7.35 -4.99 -22.51
N ALA A 107 -6.19 -5.15 -21.84
CA ALA A 107 -6.10 -5.80 -20.54
C ALA A 107 -7.01 -5.13 -19.49
N LEU A 108 -7.36 -3.84 -19.65
CA LEU A 108 -8.37 -3.17 -18.82
C LEU A 108 -9.74 -3.85 -18.85
N TYR A 109 -10.19 -4.42 -19.97
CA TYR A 109 -11.50 -5.09 -20.04
C TYR A 109 -11.55 -6.34 -19.16
N THR A 110 -10.43 -7.06 -19.06
CA THR A 110 -10.30 -8.23 -18.19
C THR A 110 -10.10 -7.80 -16.73
N LEU A 111 -9.27 -6.78 -16.48
CA LEU A 111 -9.07 -6.21 -15.14
C LEU A 111 -10.39 -5.73 -14.55
N ASP A 112 -11.17 -4.93 -15.28
CA ASP A 112 -12.49 -4.44 -14.86
C ASP A 112 -13.46 -5.58 -14.57
N ARG A 113 -13.47 -6.63 -15.41
CA ARG A 113 -14.31 -7.81 -15.16
C ARG A 113 -13.97 -8.48 -13.83
N HIS A 114 -12.68 -8.63 -13.51
CA HIS A 114 -12.23 -9.19 -12.23
C HIS A 114 -12.48 -8.24 -11.04
N LEU A 115 -12.36 -6.92 -11.23
CA LEU A 115 -12.69 -5.92 -10.20
C LEU A 115 -14.19 -5.96 -9.88
N GLN A 116 -15.05 -5.86 -10.90
CA GLN A 116 -16.51 -5.87 -10.73
C GLN A 116 -17.00 -7.21 -10.14
N ALA A 117 -16.42 -8.35 -10.55
CA ALA A 117 -16.73 -9.67 -9.98
C ALA A 117 -16.37 -9.82 -8.48
N ASN A 118 -15.51 -8.94 -7.93
CA ASN A 118 -15.20 -8.87 -6.50
C ASN A 118 -15.85 -7.66 -5.80
N GLY A 119 -16.79 -6.97 -6.46
CA GLY A 119 -17.48 -5.81 -5.92
C GLY A 119 -16.57 -4.57 -5.76
N LEU A 120 -15.52 -4.46 -6.55
CA LEU A 120 -14.64 -3.29 -6.60
C LEU A 120 -15.09 -2.35 -7.73
N SER A 121 -14.71 -1.08 -7.64
CA SER A 121 -14.82 -0.12 -8.75
C SER A 121 -13.94 -0.54 -9.93
N ARG A 122 -14.35 -0.17 -11.14
CA ARG A 122 -13.50 -0.22 -12.34
C ARG A 122 -12.20 0.54 -12.18
N PHE A 123 -11.24 0.29 -13.06
CA PHE A 123 -10.06 1.14 -13.26
C PHE A 123 -10.48 2.60 -13.47
N SER A 124 -9.72 3.54 -12.91
CA SER A 124 -9.95 4.98 -13.03
C SER A 124 -8.62 5.67 -13.23
N ALA A 125 -8.57 6.82 -13.90
CA ALA A 125 -7.35 7.66 -13.95
C ALA A 125 -6.95 8.27 -12.59
N LEU A 126 -7.61 7.86 -11.50
CA LEU A 126 -7.17 8.05 -10.12
C LEU A 126 -6.32 6.85 -9.63
N ASP A 127 -5.97 5.90 -10.50
CA ASP A 127 -4.97 4.80 -10.33
C ASP A 127 -3.51 5.19 -11.11
N PHE A 128 -3.33 6.19 -10.11
CA PHE A 128 -2.28 7.25 -9.92
C PHE A 128 -2.51 8.31 -8.84
N GLU A 129 -1.43 8.61 -8.11
CA GLU A 129 -1.19 9.82 -7.33
C GLU A 129 -0.22 10.76 -8.08
N LEU A 130 0.74 10.21 -8.84
CA LEU A 130 1.63 10.99 -9.69
C LEU A 130 0.89 11.52 -10.93
N GLY A 131 0.94 12.84 -11.16
CA GLY A 131 0.19 13.52 -12.22
C GLY A 131 0.51 13.05 -13.65
N GLU A 132 1.77 12.68 -13.92
CA GLU A 132 2.18 12.11 -15.21
C GLU A 132 1.58 10.71 -15.41
N HIS A 133 1.59 9.88 -14.36
CA HIS A 133 0.95 8.56 -14.39
C HIS A 133 -0.58 8.69 -14.57
N GLN A 134 -1.22 9.62 -13.86
CA GLN A 134 -2.65 9.94 -13.99
C GLN A 134 -3.00 10.31 -15.43
N SER A 135 -2.21 11.20 -16.03
CA SER A 135 -2.44 11.70 -17.38
C SER A 135 -2.26 10.58 -18.42
N LEU A 136 -1.29 9.69 -18.23
CA LEU A 136 -1.06 8.56 -19.12
C LEU A 136 -2.13 7.45 -18.95
N ALA A 137 -2.61 7.18 -17.73
CA ALA A 137 -3.76 6.31 -17.50
C ALA A 137 -5.04 6.86 -18.13
N ALA A 138 -5.26 8.17 -18.07
CA ALA A 138 -6.35 8.83 -18.77
C ALA A 138 -6.22 8.70 -20.30
N LEU A 139 -4.99 8.69 -20.84
CA LEU A 139 -4.74 8.46 -22.27
C LEU A 139 -5.01 6.99 -22.68
N VAL A 140 -4.69 6.01 -21.82
CA VAL A 140 -5.06 4.59 -22.02
C VAL A 140 -6.58 4.41 -21.98
N LEU A 141 -7.29 5.09 -21.09
CA LEU A 141 -8.76 5.07 -21.08
C LEU A 141 -9.35 5.73 -22.33
N GLN A 142 -8.75 6.81 -22.83
CA GLN A 142 -9.16 7.45 -24.09
C GLN A 142 -8.90 6.55 -25.30
N SER A 143 -7.78 5.80 -25.34
CA SER A 143 -7.44 4.94 -26.47
C SER A 143 -8.37 3.73 -26.64
N LEU A 144 -9.05 3.31 -25.56
CA LEU A 144 -10.13 2.30 -25.58
C LEU A 144 -11.53 2.89 -25.81
N ALA A 145 -11.71 4.20 -25.63
CA ALA A 145 -13.01 4.88 -25.75
C ALA A 145 -13.26 5.49 -27.14
N GLN A 146 -12.38 5.20 -28.10
CA GLN A 146 -12.41 5.70 -29.48
C GLN A 146 -12.39 4.54 -30.47
N ASP A 147 -13.15 4.67 -31.56
CA ASP A 147 -13.31 3.62 -32.58
C ASP A 147 -12.55 3.94 -33.90
N GLN A 148 -11.59 4.87 -33.87
CA GLN A 148 -10.96 5.42 -35.08
C GLN A 148 -9.69 4.67 -35.50
N MET A 149 -8.96 4.08 -34.54
CA MET A 149 -7.65 3.46 -34.74
C MET A 149 -7.30 2.49 -33.62
N GLU A 150 -6.27 1.66 -33.82
CA GLU A 150 -5.75 0.75 -32.80
C GLU A 150 -5.35 1.47 -31.49
N PRO A 151 -5.75 0.99 -30.30
CA PRO A 151 -5.49 1.67 -29.02
C PRO A 151 -4.00 1.96 -28.74
N THR A 152 -3.09 1.09 -29.16
CA THR A 152 -1.65 1.30 -29.03
C THR A 152 -1.13 2.37 -29.99
N ALA A 153 -1.65 2.42 -31.21
CA ALA A 153 -1.31 3.47 -32.17
C ALA A 153 -1.87 4.85 -31.73
N PHE A 154 -3.05 4.89 -31.11
CA PHE A 154 -3.59 6.11 -30.51
C PHE A 154 -2.68 6.64 -29.41
N LEU A 155 -2.16 5.78 -28.51
CA LEU A 155 -1.19 6.20 -27.49
C LEU A 155 0.02 6.91 -28.11
N HIS A 156 0.58 6.39 -29.20
CA HIS A 156 1.73 7.04 -29.86
C HIS A 156 1.39 8.38 -30.53
N GLN A 157 0.22 8.50 -31.16
CA GLN A 157 -0.16 9.70 -31.93
C GLN A 157 -0.71 10.82 -31.03
N SER A 158 -1.46 10.47 -29.98
CA SER A 158 -2.16 11.41 -29.09
C SER A 158 -1.42 11.74 -27.79
N CYS A 159 -0.25 11.13 -27.53
CA CYS A 159 0.55 11.44 -26.34
C CYS A 159 1.09 12.89 -26.37
N PRO A 160 0.78 13.72 -25.35
CA PRO A 160 1.39 15.05 -25.16
C PRO A 160 2.92 14.97 -25.14
N PRO A 161 3.65 15.96 -25.70
CA PRO A 161 5.11 15.91 -25.78
C PRO A 161 5.80 15.78 -24.41
N GLU A 162 5.18 16.26 -23.34
CA GLU A 162 5.63 16.14 -21.96
C GLU A 162 5.65 14.68 -21.46
N LEU A 163 4.69 13.86 -21.91
CA LEU A 163 4.53 12.47 -21.49
C LEU A 163 5.26 11.46 -22.40
N LYS A 164 5.81 11.91 -23.54
CA LYS A 164 6.54 11.03 -24.47
C LYS A 164 7.76 10.33 -23.84
N PRO A 165 8.63 11.01 -23.06
CA PRO A 165 9.75 10.34 -22.40
C PRO A 165 9.30 9.22 -21.45
N LEU A 166 8.18 9.42 -20.73
CA LEU A 166 7.60 8.42 -19.85
C LEU A 166 7.00 7.25 -20.66
N LEU A 167 6.25 7.52 -21.73
CA LEU A 167 5.70 6.48 -22.61
C LEU A 167 6.81 5.64 -23.24
N GLU A 168 7.85 6.27 -23.77
CA GLU A 168 9.03 5.61 -24.34
C GLU A 168 9.82 4.79 -23.31
N GLU A 169 10.00 5.30 -22.08
CA GLU A 169 10.65 4.55 -21.00
C GLU A 169 9.80 3.34 -20.57
N LEU A 170 8.49 3.51 -20.43
CA LEU A 170 7.57 2.43 -20.11
C LEU A 170 7.60 1.34 -21.18
N GLN A 171 7.59 1.71 -22.47
CA GLN A 171 7.62 0.79 -23.60
C GLN A 171 8.98 0.08 -23.81
N GLN A 172 10.08 0.50 -23.17
CA GLN A 172 11.35 -0.23 -23.24
C GLN A 172 11.18 -1.70 -22.82
N PRO A 173 11.87 -2.65 -23.50
CA PRO A 173 11.75 -4.08 -23.20
C PRO A 173 12.05 -4.42 -21.73
N LEU A 174 11.26 -5.34 -21.16
CA LEU A 174 11.51 -5.82 -19.80
C LEU A 174 12.88 -6.53 -19.71
N LYS A 175 13.66 -6.19 -18.68
CA LYS A 175 15.06 -6.62 -18.46
C LYS A 175 15.28 -8.15 -18.50
N TYR A 176 14.24 -8.93 -18.23
CA TYR A 176 14.26 -10.39 -18.18
C TYR A 176 13.43 -11.05 -19.29
N GLY A 177 13.07 -10.28 -20.32
CA GLY A 177 12.11 -10.65 -21.37
C GLY A 177 10.67 -10.30 -20.98
N GLU A 178 9.80 -10.25 -21.99
CA GLU A 178 8.35 -10.07 -21.78
C GLU A 178 7.73 -11.38 -21.25
N PRO A 179 6.89 -11.35 -20.18
CA PRO A 179 6.26 -12.55 -19.64
C PRO A 179 5.25 -13.20 -20.62
N LYS A 180 4.86 -14.45 -20.34
CA LYS A 180 3.72 -15.08 -21.04
C LYS A 180 2.45 -14.26 -20.77
N ALA A 181 1.56 -14.14 -21.76
CA ALA A 181 0.35 -13.31 -21.68
C ALA A 181 -0.50 -13.51 -20.41
N ASN A 182 -0.69 -14.76 -19.97
CA ASN A 182 -1.41 -15.07 -18.73
C ASN A 182 -0.74 -14.41 -17.49
N ARG A 183 0.59 -14.45 -17.41
CA ARG A 183 1.36 -13.81 -16.33
C ARG A 183 1.30 -12.28 -16.40
N ILE A 184 1.30 -11.70 -17.61
CA ILE A 184 1.09 -10.25 -17.78
C ILE A 184 -0.25 -9.81 -17.16
N MET A 185 -1.33 -10.58 -17.38
CA MET A 185 -2.65 -10.29 -16.82
C MET A 185 -2.67 -10.43 -15.29
N GLU A 186 -1.99 -11.46 -14.77
CA GLU A 186 -1.86 -11.77 -13.35
C GLU A 186 -1.00 -10.76 -12.59
N ASP A 187 0.17 -10.40 -13.12
CA ASP A 187 1.07 -9.36 -12.60
C ASP A 187 0.37 -8.00 -12.54
N LEU A 188 -0.41 -7.66 -13.59
CA LEU A 188 -1.26 -6.47 -13.62
C LEU A 188 -2.32 -6.50 -12.51
N MET A 189 -3.08 -7.59 -12.40
CA MET A 189 -4.13 -7.74 -11.37
C MET A 189 -3.56 -7.71 -9.96
N ARG A 190 -2.49 -8.46 -9.69
CA ARG A 190 -1.78 -8.51 -8.40
C ARG A 190 -1.26 -7.12 -8.02
N THR A 191 -0.50 -6.46 -8.89
CA THR A 191 0.07 -5.13 -8.62
C THR A 191 -1.01 -4.07 -8.43
N PHE A 192 -2.06 -4.05 -9.26
CA PHE A 192 -3.15 -3.07 -9.18
C PHE A 192 -3.99 -3.24 -7.90
N LEU A 193 -4.33 -4.49 -7.52
CA LEU A 193 -5.04 -4.78 -6.27
C LEU A 193 -4.20 -4.40 -5.05
N MET A 194 -2.90 -4.68 -5.05
CA MET A 194 -1.98 -4.26 -3.99
C MET A 194 -1.86 -2.73 -3.91
N LEU A 195 -1.80 -2.01 -5.04
CA LEU A 195 -1.72 -0.54 -5.05
C LEU A 195 -2.95 0.09 -4.37
N ARG A 196 -4.14 -0.38 -4.74
CA ARG A 196 -5.39 0.05 -4.09
C ARG A 196 -5.43 -0.34 -2.61
N LEU A 197 -4.90 -1.50 -2.23
CA LEU A 197 -4.82 -1.94 -0.84
C LEU A 197 -3.90 -1.04 0.00
N THR A 198 -2.73 -0.66 -0.51
CA THR A 198 -1.81 0.31 0.12
C THR A 198 -2.52 1.63 0.38
N ARG A 199 -3.10 2.24 -0.66
CA ARG A 199 -3.79 3.53 -0.53
C ARG A 199 -5.02 3.48 0.37
N VAL A 200 -5.80 2.40 0.35
CA VAL A 200 -6.95 2.25 1.26
C VAL A 200 -6.49 2.18 2.72
N ASN A 201 -5.38 1.50 3.01
CA ASN A 201 -4.79 1.51 4.35
C ASN A 201 -4.28 2.90 4.76
N GLU A 202 -3.60 3.62 3.86
CA GLU A 202 -3.10 4.97 4.13
C GLU A 202 -4.25 5.97 4.39
N ASN A 203 -5.32 5.92 3.59
CA ASN A 203 -6.52 6.72 3.82
C ASN A 203 -7.22 6.39 5.16
N ILE A 204 -7.30 5.10 5.55
CA ILE A 204 -7.84 4.71 6.87
C ILE A 204 -6.99 5.29 8.01
N LEU A 205 -5.66 5.28 7.87
CA LEU A 205 -4.75 5.84 8.87
C LEU A 205 -4.86 7.36 8.96
N GLN A 206 -4.92 8.07 7.82
CA GLN A 206 -5.10 9.52 7.76
C GLN A 206 -6.45 9.95 8.37
N MET A 207 -7.56 9.30 7.99
CA MET A 207 -8.88 9.61 8.55
C MET A 207 -8.97 9.35 10.06
N ARG A 208 -8.28 8.32 10.58
CA ARG A 208 -8.21 8.07 12.03
C ARG A 208 -7.42 9.14 12.77
N PHE A 209 -6.30 9.61 12.19
CA PHE A 209 -5.52 10.70 12.75
C PHE A 209 -6.33 12.01 12.79
N MET A 210 -6.94 12.40 11.67
CA MET A 210 -7.81 13.59 11.60
C MET A 210 -9.05 13.49 12.51
N GLN A 211 -9.57 12.28 12.73
CA GLN A 211 -10.65 12.03 13.69
C GLN A 211 -10.20 12.21 15.15
N GLN A 212 -8.97 11.82 15.50
CA GLN A 212 -8.39 12.06 16.83
C GLN A 212 -8.15 13.56 17.04
N ASP A 213 -7.51 14.25 16.09
CA ASP A 213 -7.26 15.70 16.17
C ASP A 213 -8.56 16.50 16.40
N LEU A 214 -9.65 16.16 15.69
CA LEU A 214 -10.96 16.81 15.87
C LEU A 214 -11.58 16.54 17.25
N GLN A 215 -11.35 15.37 17.85
CA GLN A 215 -11.82 15.03 19.20
C GLN A 215 -10.99 15.71 20.29
N GLU A 216 -9.71 15.97 20.05
CA GLU A 216 -8.83 16.72 20.97
C GLU A 216 -9.07 18.25 20.89
N GLN A 217 -9.47 18.77 19.73
CA GLN A 217 -9.59 20.21 19.49
C GLN A 217 -11.01 20.80 19.56
N SER A 218 -12.08 19.99 19.45
CA SER A 218 -13.44 20.51 19.28
C SER A 218 -14.52 19.83 20.15
N THR A 219 -15.51 20.62 20.57
CA THR A 219 -16.71 20.13 21.27
C THR A 219 -17.80 19.62 20.31
N SER A 220 -17.46 19.37 19.04
CA SER A 220 -18.43 18.94 18.02
C SER A 220 -18.66 17.42 18.10
N PRO A 221 -19.90 16.93 18.30
CA PRO A 221 -20.15 15.55 18.69
C PRO A 221 -20.06 14.52 17.55
N VAL A 222 -19.99 14.94 16.28
CA VAL A 222 -19.99 14.04 15.10
C VAL A 222 -18.80 14.38 14.20
N SER A 223 -17.93 13.39 13.97
CA SER A 223 -16.79 13.50 13.06
C SER A 223 -17.17 12.91 11.70
N PRO A 224 -16.96 13.62 10.56
CA PRO A 224 -17.37 13.14 9.24
C PRO A 224 -16.69 11.82 8.84
N TYR A 225 -15.55 11.49 9.44
CA TYR A 225 -14.84 10.23 9.21
C TYR A 225 -15.53 9.00 9.84
N GLN A 226 -16.53 9.19 10.73
CA GLN A 226 -17.28 8.08 11.35
C GLN A 226 -18.02 7.22 10.32
N GLU A 227 -18.54 7.82 9.25
CA GLU A 227 -19.25 7.12 8.18
C GLU A 227 -18.30 6.60 7.08
N LEU A 228 -17.19 7.31 6.83
CA LEU A 228 -16.23 6.97 5.78
C LEU A 228 -15.30 5.80 6.16
N ILE A 229 -14.83 5.72 7.41
CA ILE A 229 -13.91 4.66 7.85
C ILE A 229 -14.52 3.24 7.66
N PRO A 230 -15.79 2.96 8.01
CA PRO A 230 -16.44 1.69 7.70
C PRO A 230 -16.46 1.34 6.20
N VAL A 231 -16.70 2.32 5.32
CA VAL A 231 -16.72 2.11 3.85
C VAL A 231 -15.33 1.70 3.37
N TYR A 232 -14.27 2.38 3.82
CA TYR A 232 -12.90 2.02 3.47
C TYR A 232 -12.47 0.66 4.04
N ILE A 233 -12.90 0.29 5.26
CA ILE A 233 -12.68 -1.06 5.82
C ILE A 233 -13.37 -2.13 4.95
N GLN A 234 -14.59 -1.86 4.48
CA GLN A 234 -15.29 -2.79 3.58
C GLN A 234 -14.58 -2.91 2.23
N ALA A 235 -14.11 -1.80 1.65
CA ALA A 235 -13.31 -1.79 0.43
C ALA A 235 -12.00 -2.59 0.61
N ARG A 236 -11.32 -2.43 1.75
CA ARG A 236 -10.13 -3.20 2.10
C ARG A 236 -10.40 -4.70 2.13
N SER A 237 -11.49 -5.14 2.77
CA SER A 237 -11.86 -6.57 2.79
C SER A 237 -12.20 -7.13 1.41
N ARG A 238 -12.74 -6.32 0.49
CA ARG A 238 -12.94 -6.73 -0.91
C ARG A 238 -11.60 -6.86 -1.66
N LEU A 239 -10.65 -5.95 -1.43
CA LEU A 239 -9.30 -6.00 -2.02
C LEU A 239 -8.49 -7.20 -1.51
N GLU A 240 -8.49 -7.44 -0.19
CA GLU A 240 -7.87 -8.62 0.45
C GLU A 240 -8.40 -9.93 -0.17
N LYS A 241 -9.73 -10.06 -0.31
CA LYS A 241 -10.39 -11.24 -0.90
C LYS A 241 -10.14 -11.37 -2.41
N ALA A 242 -10.02 -10.26 -3.13
CA ALA A 242 -9.68 -10.28 -4.55
C ALA A 242 -8.23 -10.74 -4.76
N LEU A 243 -7.30 -10.22 -3.95
CA LEU A 243 -5.87 -10.54 -4.03
C LEU A 243 -5.60 -12.02 -3.68
N ALA A 244 -6.29 -12.56 -2.67
CA ALA A 244 -6.19 -13.97 -2.31
C ALA A 244 -6.53 -14.89 -3.50
N LYS A 245 -7.61 -14.60 -4.24
CA LYS A 245 -8.01 -15.36 -5.44
C LYS A 245 -7.04 -15.26 -6.62
N VAL A 246 -6.18 -14.24 -6.68
CA VAL A 246 -5.11 -14.19 -7.69
C VAL A 246 -4.04 -15.21 -7.34
N ALA A 247 -3.62 -15.26 -6.07
CA ALA A 247 -2.63 -16.22 -5.58
C ALA A 247 -3.14 -17.68 -5.48
N GLU A 248 -4.39 -17.95 -5.90
CA GLU A 248 -4.96 -19.31 -6.08
C GLU A 248 -4.85 -19.81 -7.53
N VAL A 249 -4.25 -19.02 -8.44
CA VAL A 249 -4.07 -19.33 -9.88
C VAL A 249 -2.61 -19.64 -10.27
N ASP A 250 -1.65 -19.29 -9.39
CA ASP A 250 -0.20 -19.61 -9.46
C ASP A 250 0.13 -21.11 -9.34
#